data_AF-A0A0P7N8E4-F1
#
_entry.id   AF-A0A0P7N8E4-F1
#
_cell.length_a   1.000
_cell.length_b   1.000
_cell.length_c   1.000
_cell.angle_alpha   90.00
_cell.angle_beta   90.00
_cell.angle_gamma   90.00
#
_symmetry.space_group_name_H-M   'P 1'
#
loop_
_entity.id
_entity.type
_entity.pdbx_description
1 polymer ?
#
loop_
_entity_poly.entity_id
_entity_poly.type
_entity_poly.pdbx_seq_one_letter_code
_entity_poly.pdbx_strand_id
1 'polypeptide(L)'
;MLVGKQLSNGKYKPLANVEFGFKPEEKVAFRQIAKQIVTKKERDMVWVEPRLCCKVQYLEKTASGSLRIVSFKGFNFGKVQEGKNQALK
;
A
#
# COMPACT_ATOMS: atom_id res chain seq x y z
N MET A 1 -3.35 -8.03 -1.93
CA MET A 1 -2.91 -6.67 -2.34
C MET A 1 -1.55 -6.42 -1.71
N LEU A 2 -0.49 -6.24 -2.50
CA LEU A 2 0.83 -5.95 -1.97
C LEU A 2 0.88 -4.51 -1.42
N VAL A 3 1.28 -4.37 -0.16
CA VAL A 3 1.54 -3.05 0.47
C VAL A 3 3.03 -2.91 0.75
N GLY A 4 3.52 -1.69 0.63
CA GLY A 4 4.92 -1.36 0.86
C GLY A 4 5.06 0.02 1.49
N LYS A 5 6.27 0.33 1.94
CA LYS A 5 6.64 1.68 2.36
C LYS A 5 7.68 2.25 1.41
N GLN A 6 7.65 3.57 1.22
CA GLN A 6 8.75 4.27 0.60
C GLN A 6 9.95 4.29 1.56
N LEU A 7 11.13 4.04 1.02
CA LEU A 7 12.41 4.19 1.69
C LEU A 7 12.94 5.62 1.45
N SER A 8 13.90 6.05 2.26
CA SER A 8 14.52 7.38 2.17
C SER A 8 15.20 7.65 0.81
N ASN A 9 15.58 6.60 0.08
CA ASN A 9 16.16 6.69 -1.27
C ASN A 9 15.11 6.74 -2.40
N GLY A 10 13.83 6.94 -2.07
CA GLY A 10 12.73 6.99 -3.03
C GLY A 10 12.25 5.63 -3.54
N LYS A 11 12.94 4.52 -3.23
CA LYS A 11 12.52 3.15 -3.61
C LYS A 11 11.40 2.65 -2.70
N TYR A 12 10.60 1.72 -3.17
CA TYR A 12 9.55 1.09 -2.38
C TYR A 12 9.99 -0.30 -1.91
N LYS A 13 9.82 -0.59 -0.62
CA LYS A 13 10.03 -1.92 -0.05
C LYS A 13 8.69 -2.61 0.20
N PRO A 14 8.45 -3.81 -0.35
CA PRO A 14 7.27 -4.59 0.00
C PRO A 14 7.28 -4.96 1.49
N LEU A 15 6.15 -4.79 2.15
CA LEU A 15 5.97 -5.07 3.57
C LEU A 15 5.07 -6.28 3.81
N ALA A 16 3.99 -6.42 3.04
CA ALA A 16 3.05 -7.52 3.21
C ALA A 16 2.11 -7.70 2.03
N ASN A 17 1.55 -8.90 1.88
CA ASN A 17 0.34 -9.11 1.09
C ASN A 17 -0.89 -9.01 2.01
N VAL A 18 -1.80 -8.09 1.71
CA VAL A 18 -3.06 -7.91 2.42
C VAL A 18 -4.12 -8.77 1.74
N GLU A 19 -4.62 -9.77 2.45
CA GLU A 19 -5.56 -10.77 1.92
C GLU A 19 -6.97 -10.59 2.51
N PHE A 20 -7.07 -10.03 3.72
CA PHE A 20 -8.31 -9.94 4.49
C PHE A 20 -8.69 -8.49 4.83
N GLY A 21 -9.94 -8.28 5.27
CA GLY A 21 -10.41 -7.00 5.82
C GLY A 21 -11.02 -6.00 4.82
N PHE A 22 -10.94 -6.27 3.52
CA PHE A 22 -11.62 -5.45 2.52
C PHE A 22 -13.10 -5.79 2.45
N LYS A 23 -13.96 -4.77 2.58
CA LYS A 23 -15.37 -4.90 2.21
C LYS A 23 -15.52 -4.98 0.68
N PRO A 24 -16.57 -5.62 0.14
CA PRO A 24 -16.80 -5.70 -1.30
C PRO A 24 -16.77 -4.33 -1.99
N GLU A 25 -17.38 -3.31 -1.37
CA GLU A 25 -17.48 -1.95 -1.90
C GLU A 25 -16.09 -1.30 -1.98
N GLU A 26 -15.24 -1.52 -0.97
CA GLU A 26 -13.86 -1.03 -0.93
C GLU A 26 -12.99 -1.67 -2.01
N LYS A 27 -13.20 -2.97 -2.31
CA LYS A 27 -12.50 -3.64 -3.41
C LYS A 27 -12.90 -3.06 -4.77
N VAL A 28 -14.16 -2.68 -4.94
CA VAL A 28 -14.67 -2.06 -6.18
C VAL A 28 -14.08 -0.65 -6.32
N ALA A 29 -14.19 0.17 -5.28
CA ALA A 29 -13.63 1.52 -5.25
C ALA A 29 -12.11 1.51 -5.52
N PHE A 30 -11.37 0.63 -4.83
CA PHE A 30 -9.93 0.44 -5.06
C PHE A 30 -9.63 0.10 -6.52
N ARG A 31 -10.36 -0.85 -7.11
CA ARG A 31 -10.17 -1.23 -8.51
C ARG A 31 -10.45 -0.08 -9.47
N GLN A 32 -11.46 0.75 -9.21
CA GLN A 32 -11.77 1.91 -10.04
C GLN A 32 -10.67 2.97 -9.96
N ILE A 33 -10.14 3.24 -8.77
CA ILE A 33 -9.03 4.20 -8.60
C ILE A 33 -7.75 3.62 -9.20
N ALA A 34 -7.42 2.36 -8.88
CA ALA A 34 -6.23 1.68 -9.36
C ALA A 34 -6.12 1.71 -10.89
N LYS A 35 -7.24 1.52 -11.62
CA LYS A 35 -7.30 1.63 -13.09
C LYS A 35 -6.81 2.97 -13.63
N GLN A 36 -7.01 4.07 -12.88
CA GLN A 36 -6.63 5.42 -13.30
C GLN A 36 -5.17 5.75 -13.00
N ILE A 37 -4.53 4.98 -12.11
CA ILE A 37 -3.16 5.23 -11.63
C ILE A 37 -2.22 4.06 -11.95
N VAL A 38 -2.58 3.19 -12.90
CA VAL A 38 -1.71 2.10 -13.35
C VAL A 38 -0.50 2.69 -14.05
N THR A 39 0.71 2.34 -13.58
CA THR A 39 1.96 2.73 -14.22
C THR A 39 2.49 1.65 -15.15
N LYS A 40 2.29 0.37 -14.78
CA LYS A 40 2.79 -0.77 -15.54
C LYS A 40 1.90 -1.99 -15.33
N LYS A 41 1.69 -2.77 -16.39
CA LYS A 41 1.05 -4.09 -16.32
C LYS A 41 2.06 -5.15 -16.72
N GLU A 42 2.21 -6.17 -15.88
CA GLU A 42 2.97 -7.39 -16.13
C GLU A 42 1.99 -8.58 -16.09
N ARG A 43 2.44 -9.78 -16.49
CA ARG A 43 1.56 -10.95 -16.66
C ARG A 43 0.69 -11.24 -15.44
N ASP A 44 1.26 -11.14 -14.23
CA ASP A 44 0.57 -11.47 -12.97
C ASP A 44 0.48 -10.29 -11.99
N MET A 45 1.01 -9.12 -12.35
CA MET A 45 1.11 -7.97 -11.45
C MET A 45 0.76 -6.65 -12.14
N VAL A 46 -0.01 -5.82 -11.44
CA VAL A 46 -0.31 -4.45 -11.86
C VAL A 46 0.37 -3.50 -10.89
N TRP A 47 1.27 -2.69 -11.42
CA TRP A 47 1.92 -1.62 -10.69
C TRP A 47 1.06 -0.36 -10.77
N VAL A 48 0.81 0.23 -9.61
CA VAL A 48 0.01 1.45 -9.47
C VAL A 48 0.86 2.53 -8.82
N GLU A 49 0.62 3.79 -9.17
CA GLU A 49 1.27 4.90 -8.47
C GLU A 49 0.87 4.88 -6.98
N PRO A 50 1.82 5.15 -6.07
CA PRO A 50 1.60 5.12 -4.62
C PRO A 50 0.90 6.40 -4.12
N ARG A 51 -0.16 6.82 -4.82
CA ARG A 51 -1.03 7.97 -4.44
C ARG A 51 -2.05 7.59 -3.38
N LEU A 52 -2.31 6.30 -3.20
CA LEU A 52 -3.27 5.77 -2.22
C LEU A 52 -2.53 5.25 -0.99
N CYS A 53 -2.73 5.93 0.14
CA CYS A 53 -2.33 5.41 1.44
C CYS A 53 -3.46 4.55 2.02
N CYS A 54 -3.11 3.49 2.74
CA CYS A 54 -4.07 2.66 3.46
C CYS A 54 -3.60 2.40 4.90
N LYS A 55 -4.57 2.10 5.76
CA LYS A 55 -4.34 1.63 7.11
C LYS A 55 -4.49 0.11 7.11
N VAL A 56 -3.53 -0.56 7.73
CA VAL A 56 -3.53 -2.01 7.91
C VAL A 56 -3.39 -2.35 9.38
N GLN A 57 -4.02 -3.44 9.80
CA GLN A 57 -3.75 -4.10 11.07
C GLN A 57 -2.96 -5.38 10.79
N TYR A 58 -1.93 -5.65 11.58
CA TYR A 58 -1.09 -6.84 11.47
C TYR A 58 -0.96 -7.50 12.84
N LEU A 59 -0.72 -8.82 12.85
CA LEU A 59 -0.49 -9.56 14.09
C LEU A 59 0.99 -9.55 14.48
N GLU A 60 1.87 -9.82 13.50
CA GLU A 60 3.30 -9.93 13.74
C GLU A 60 4.09 -9.05 12.78
N LYS A 61 5.23 -8.57 13.27
CA LYS A 61 6.26 -7.91 12.47
C LYS A 61 7.57 -8.67 12.61
N THR A 62 8.12 -9.14 11.49
CA THR A 62 9.37 -9.88 11.46
C THR A 62 10.56 -8.97 11.72
N ALA A 63 11.71 -9.55 12.10
CA ALA A 63 12.97 -8.81 12.23
C ALA A 63 13.39 -8.11 10.91
N SER A 64 13.05 -8.69 9.75
CA SER A 64 13.26 -8.08 8.43
C SER A 64 12.32 -6.91 8.11
N GLY A 65 11.32 -6.67 8.97
CA GLY A 65 10.34 -5.61 8.87
C GLY A 65 9.09 -5.94 8.04
N SER A 66 8.92 -7.19 7.63
CA SER A 66 7.71 -7.68 6.96
C SER A 66 6.58 -7.87 7.96
N LEU A 67 5.33 -7.71 7.52
CA LEU A 67 4.15 -7.90 8.37
C LEU A 67 3.45 -9.21 8.01
N ARG A 68 2.99 -9.95 9.03
CA ARG A 68 2.25 -11.21 8.87
C ARG A 68 0.82 -11.07 9.39
N ILE A 69 -0.08 -11.85 8.77
CA ILE A 69 -1.52 -11.87 9.08
C ILE A 69 -2.08 -10.44 9.02
N VAL A 70 -2.07 -9.87 7.82
CA VAL A 70 -2.40 -8.46 7.59
C VAL A 70 -3.83 -8.32 7.09
N SER A 71 -4.59 -7.47 7.78
CA SER A 71 -5.95 -7.09 7.39
C SER A 71 -6.02 -5.60 7.05
N PHE A 72 -6.78 -5.31 6.00
CA PHE A 72 -7.12 -3.95 5.62
C PHE A 72 -8.05 -3.31 6.66
N LYS A 73 -7.85 -2.03 6.97
CA LYS A 73 -8.68 -1.27 7.90
C LYS A 73 -9.34 -0.02 7.30
N GLY A 74 -8.95 0.36 6.09
CA GLY A 74 -9.50 1.53 5.43
C GLY A 74 -8.46 2.30 4.63
N PHE A 75 -8.92 3.08 3.67
CA PHE A 75 -8.09 4.04 2.94
C PHE A 75 -7.82 5.26 3.81
N ASN A 76 -6.62 5.82 3.70
CA ASN A 76 -6.25 7.07 4.33
C ASN A 76 -6.14 8.15 3.25
N PHE A 77 -7.25 8.85 2.99
CA PHE A 77 -7.32 9.95 2.03
C PHE A 77 -6.73 11.27 2.55
N GLY A 78 -6.46 11.36 3.86
CA GLY A 78 -5.91 12.57 4.49
C GLY A 78 -4.40 12.75 4.32
N LYS A 79 -3.70 11.77 3.73
CA LYS A 79 -2.31 11.90 3.32
C LYS A 79 -2.21 11.72 1.81
N VAL A 80 -2.66 12.73 1.07
CA VAL A 80 -2.02 13.01 -0.22
C VAL A 80 -0.54 13.15 0.11
N GLN A 81 0.29 12.22 -0.37
CA GLN A 81 1.74 12.37 -0.27
C GLN A 81 2.14 13.52 -1.19
N GLU A 82 1.91 14.76 -0.76
CA GLU A 82 2.84 15.83 -1.06
C GLU A 82 4.21 15.28 -0.68
N GLY A 83 5.16 15.29 -1.62
CA GLY A 83 6.50 14.81 -1.40
C GLY A 83 7.12 15.47 -0.16
N LYS A 84 7.05 14.81 0.99
CA LYS A 84 7.71 15.27 2.19
C LYS A 84 9.04 14.54 2.30
N ASN A 85 10.03 15.17 1.68
CA ASN A 85 11.36 15.30 2.27
C ASN A 85 11.17 15.56 3.76
N GLN A 86 11.38 14.56 4.59
CA GLN A 86 11.56 14.81 6.01
C GLN A 86 12.80 14.05 6.46
N ALA A 87 13.90 14.79 6.41
CA ALA A 87 15.08 14.55 7.21
C ALA A 87 14.62 14.36 8.66
N LEU A 88 15.03 13.26 9.27
CA LEU A 88 14.99 13.11 10.71
C LEU A 88 16.45 13.11 11.15
N LYS A 89 16.75 14.14 11.97
CA LYS A 89 17.99 14.36 12.72
C LYS A 89 18.35 13.16 13.57
#